data_AF-J9EHU0-F1
#
_entry.id   AF-J9EHU0-F1
#
_cell.length_a   1.000
_cell.length_b   1.000
_cell.length_c   1.000
_cell.angle_alpha   90.00
_cell.angle_beta   90.00
_cell.angle_gamma   90.00
#
_symmetry.space_group_name_H-M   'P 1'
#
loop_
_entity.id
_entity.type
_entity.pdbx_description
1 polymer ?
#
loop_
_entity_poly.entity_id
_entity_poly.type
_entity_poly.pdbx_seq_one_letter_code
_entity_poly.pdbx_strand_id
1 'polypeptide(L)'
;MTLLLSAADDQQVTEREKQERDRFTRMPQEERQEICETSLLQCAAFYGLEGLPSQKFSDQVRRIGTVVDSIPLDRLIVICQKAMKIDPLAIIDDMKTRNYPRNRTKSPDQDILKLIGEVDNIAANWDSTKKGNIKLPGQDIQVNDVEMFQKLLYLNDLRNFLINDANFACQRCSLFQEHFTYIHDKRNLQGKCDELRLKLSTGGLLLSQDYSDRIKLLRRLNYIDDSNLVSLKGRVACEIHHQELLITELMLDNKFHYRSTAEIAAMLSVTTCQHRLREGECRKDKEGEVIQTPPVLKELKDDIIEVCNRIGRIQRECGVKDVDISEELSFGLMHAVYEWASST
;
A
#
# COMPACT_ATOMS: atom_id res chain seq x y z
N MET A 1 17.51 -20.60 10.53
CA MET A 1 17.21 -22.02 10.77
C MET A 1 16.89 -22.66 9.43
N THR A 2 17.55 -23.76 9.10
CA THR A 2 17.38 -24.46 7.81
C THR A 2 16.32 -25.54 7.98
N LEU A 3 15.20 -25.45 7.25
CA LEU A 3 14.12 -26.43 7.26
C LEU A 3 14.06 -27.10 5.88
N LEU A 4 13.98 -28.43 5.87
CA LEU A 4 13.88 -29.27 4.67
C LEU A 4 12.41 -29.56 4.36
N LEU A 5 11.98 -29.27 3.14
CA LEU A 5 10.67 -29.67 2.60
C LEU A 5 10.89 -30.53 1.34
N SER A 6 10.08 -31.58 1.20
CA SER A 6 10.17 -32.56 0.11
C SER A 6 9.17 -32.22 -1.01
N ALA A 7 9.62 -32.17 -2.27
CA ALA A 7 8.79 -31.92 -3.45
C ALA A 7 8.98 -33.02 -4.53
N ALA A 8 7.96 -33.20 -5.38
CA ALA A 8 7.95 -34.22 -6.45
C ALA A 8 8.68 -33.74 -7.72
N ASP A 9 9.30 -34.71 -8.39
CA ASP A 9 10.33 -34.56 -9.43
C ASP A 9 9.75 -34.25 -10.83
N ASP A 10 9.63 -32.97 -11.18
CA ASP A 10 9.44 -32.52 -12.56
C ASP A 10 10.17 -31.19 -12.80
N GLN A 11 10.96 -31.08 -13.87
CA GLN A 11 11.72 -29.87 -14.20
C GLN A 11 10.78 -28.68 -14.47
N GLN A 12 9.55 -28.96 -14.93
CA GLN A 12 8.47 -27.98 -15.02
C GLN A 12 7.99 -27.51 -13.63
N VAL A 13 8.00 -28.39 -12.63
CA VAL A 13 7.62 -28.05 -11.24
C VAL A 13 8.68 -27.13 -10.62
N THR A 14 9.97 -27.40 -10.78
CA THR A 14 11.02 -26.49 -10.26
C THR A 14 10.96 -25.10 -10.89
N GLU A 15 10.71 -25.03 -12.20
CA GLU A 15 10.60 -23.75 -12.92
C GLU A 15 9.32 -23.00 -12.52
N ARG A 16 8.22 -23.71 -12.33
CA ARG A 16 6.96 -23.17 -11.81
C ARG A 16 7.09 -22.67 -10.37
N GLU A 17 7.71 -23.43 -9.47
CA GLU A 17 7.95 -23.02 -8.08
C GLU A 17 8.83 -21.77 -8.01
N LYS A 18 9.84 -21.69 -8.87
CA LYS A 18 10.68 -20.50 -9.00
C LYS A 18 9.86 -19.30 -9.48
N GLN A 19 9.03 -19.47 -10.52
CA GLN A 19 8.14 -18.41 -11.01
C GLN A 19 7.14 -17.95 -9.94
N GLU A 20 6.55 -18.88 -9.18
CA GLU A 20 5.62 -18.56 -8.10
C GLU A 20 6.32 -17.81 -6.95
N ARG A 21 7.56 -18.20 -6.60
CA ARG A 21 8.38 -17.49 -5.61
C ARG A 21 8.78 -16.09 -6.09
N ASP A 22 9.19 -15.95 -7.34
CA ASP A 22 9.54 -14.66 -7.94
C ASP A 22 8.32 -13.74 -8.04
N ARG A 23 7.15 -14.31 -8.34
CA ARG A 23 5.88 -13.58 -8.34
C ARG A 23 5.52 -13.11 -6.93
N PHE A 24 5.57 -14.00 -5.94
CA PHE A 24 5.27 -13.67 -4.56
C PHE A 24 6.21 -12.59 -4.02
N THR A 25 7.51 -12.66 -4.31
CA THR A 25 8.49 -11.68 -3.81
C THR A 25 8.33 -10.28 -4.42
N ARG A 26 7.77 -10.19 -5.64
CA ARG A 26 7.48 -8.92 -6.32
C ARG A 26 6.16 -8.27 -5.88
N MET A 27 5.30 -9.00 -5.17
CA MET A 27 4.03 -8.45 -4.67
C MET A 27 4.26 -7.38 -3.60
N PRO A 28 3.35 -6.39 -3.48
CA PRO A 28 3.31 -5.46 -2.36
C PRO A 28 3.33 -6.18 -1.01
N GLN A 29 3.89 -5.54 0.01
CA GLN A 29 3.98 -6.14 1.35
C GLN A 29 2.62 -6.53 1.92
N GLU A 30 1.60 -5.68 1.73
CA GLU A 30 0.23 -5.91 2.20
C GLU A 30 -0.38 -7.17 1.56
N GLU A 31 -0.24 -7.34 0.24
CA GLU A 31 -0.76 -8.50 -0.48
C GLU A 31 -0.05 -9.80 -0.04
N ARG A 32 1.28 -9.74 0.15
CA ARG A 32 2.03 -10.87 0.70
C ARG A 32 1.57 -11.24 2.11
N GLN A 33 1.26 -10.26 2.94
CA GLN A 33 0.75 -10.49 4.29
C GLN A 33 -0.65 -11.12 4.26
N GLU A 34 -1.56 -10.62 3.42
CA GLU A 34 -2.91 -11.17 3.24
C GLU A 34 -2.87 -12.64 2.81
N ILE A 35 -2.02 -12.99 1.83
CA ILE A 35 -1.84 -14.37 1.37
C ILE A 35 -1.38 -15.28 2.52
N CYS A 36 -0.42 -14.81 3.31
CA CYS A 36 0.11 -15.60 4.42
C CYS A 36 -0.89 -15.78 5.56
N GLU A 37 -1.58 -14.72 5.97
CA GLU A 37 -2.61 -14.78 7.01
C GLU A 37 -3.76 -15.71 6.58
N THR A 38 -4.19 -15.61 5.32
CA THR A 38 -5.19 -16.49 4.73
C THR A 38 -4.75 -17.96 4.75
N SER A 39 -3.50 -18.21 4.36
CA SER A 39 -2.94 -19.57 4.35
C SER A 39 -2.85 -20.15 5.77
N LEU A 40 -2.40 -19.36 6.75
CA LEU A 40 -2.34 -19.76 8.15
C LEU A 40 -3.73 -20.07 8.72
N LEU A 41 -4.72 -19.22 8.41
CA LEU A 41 -6.10 -19.41 8.85
C LEU A 41 -6.70 -20.70 8.28
N GLN A 42 -6.50 -20.97 6.99
CA GLN A 42 -6.98 -22.19 6.34
C GLN A 42 -6.30 -23.43 6.91
N CYS A 43 -4.98 -23.40 7.10
CA CYS A 43 -4.25 -24.50 7.72
C CYS A 43 -4.77 -24.79 9.14
N ALA A 44 -4.95 -23.73 9.94
CA ALA A 44 -5.50 -23.85 11.29
C ALA A 44 -6.92 -24.43 11.30
N ALA A 45 -7.77 -24.01 10.36
CA ALA A 45 -9.13 -24.49 10.25
C ALA A 45 -9.21 -25.96 9.83
N PHE A 46 -8.40 -26.40 8.87
CA PHE A 46 -8.51 -27.73 8.27
C PHE A 46 -7.72 -28.81 8.99
N TYR A 47 -6.60 -28.43 9.63
CA TYR A 47 -5.68 -29.38 10.25
C TYR A 47 -5.51 -29.14 11.77
N GLY A 48 -6.08 -28.06 12.31
CA GLY A 48 -5.87 -27.60 13.68
C GLY A 48 -4.77 -26.53 13.77
N LEU A 49 -4.70 -25.79 14.88
CA LEU A 49 -3.83 -24.62 15.06
C LEU A 49 -2.35 -24.90 14.74
N GLU A 50 -1.84 -26.10 15.05
CA GLU A 50 -0.49 -26.59 14.72
C GLU A 50 -0.54 -27.83 13.83
N GLY A 51 -1.68 -28.03 13.17
CA GLY A 51 -1.88 -29.08 12.21
C GLY A 51 -1.03 -28.87 10.98
N LEU A 52 -0.55 -29.98 10.44
CA LEU A 52 0.03 -30.02 9.11
C LEU A 52 -0.80 -30.97 8.26
N PRO A 53 -1.02 -30.64 6.97
CA PRO A 53 -1.60 -31.60 6.04
C PRO A 53 -0.77 -32.88 6.03
N SER A 54 -1.43 -34.04 6.05
CA SER A 54 -0.72 -35.32 6.00
C SER A 54 0.09 -35.41 4.69
N GLN A 55 1.41 -35.51 4.79
CA GLN A 55 2.27 -35.66 3.62
C GLN A 55 2.52 -37.15 3.38
N LYS A 56 1.95 -37.71 2.31
CA LYS A 56 2.22 -39.07 1.85
C LYS A 56 3.12 -39.01 0.63
N PHE A 57 4.38 -39.40 0.80
CA PHE A 57 5.35 -39.46 -0.30
C PHE A 57 5.40 -40.88 -0.87
N SER A 58 5.09 -41.03 -2.16
CA SER A 58 5.01 -42.35 -2.82
C SER A 58 6.37 -42.91 -3.26
N ASP A 59 7.40 -42.07 -3.39
CA ASP A 59 8.73 -42.48 -3.88
C ASP A 59 9.82 -41.89 -2.96
N GLN A 60 10.62 -42.78 -2.37
CA GLN A 60 11.76 -42.40 -1.52
C GLN A 60 13.03 -42.14 -2.33
N VAL A 61 13.10 -42.61 -3.58
CA VAL A 61 14.32 -42.61 -4.41
C VAL A 61 14.40 -41.34 -5.26
N ARG A 62 13.27 -40.81 -5.76
CA ARG A 62 13.20 -39.59 -6.56
C ARG A 62 12.79 -38.36 -5.77
N ARG A 63 13.57 -38.02 -4.74
CA ARG A 63 13.34 -36.79 -3.96
C ARG A 63 14.24 -35.67 -4.41
N ILE A 64 13.62 -34.59 -4.87
CA ILE A 64 14.24 -33.28 -5.00
C ILE A 64 13.94 -32.52 -3.70
N GLY A 65 15.01 -32.04 -3.08
CA GLY A 65 14.91 -31.11 -1.96
C GLY A 65 15.21 -29.70 -2.44
N THR A 66 14.63 -28.71 -1.78
CA THR A 66 15.04 -27.31 -1.93
C THR A 66 15.57 -26.83 -0.59
N VAL A 67 16.79 -26.29 -0.58
CA VAL A 67 17.34 -25.65 0.62
C VAL A 67 16.72 -24.27 0.74
N VAL A 68 16.01 -24.04 1.84
CA VAL A 68 15.45 -22.72 2.16
C VAL A 68 16.28 -22.10 3.28
N ASP A 69 17.06 -21.09 2.90
CA ASP A 69 17.84 -20.30 3.84
C ASP A 69 17.03 -19.08 4.31
N SER A 70 17.28 -18.64 5.54
CA SER A 70 16.76 -17.38 6.11
C SER A 70 15.24 -17.27 6.23
N ILE A 71 14.57 -18.29 6.77
CA ILE A 71 13.14 -18.21 7.15
C ILE A 71 12.99 -17.21 8.31
N PRO A 72 12.16 -16.16 8.16
CA PRO A 72 11.96 -15.20 9.23
C PRO A 72 11.08 -15.80 10.35
N LEU A 73 11.29 -15.32 11.58
CA LEU A 73 10.72 -15.90 12.80
C LEU A 73 9.18 -15.80 12.86
N ASP A 74 8.61 -14.79 12.20
CA ASP A 74 7.16 -14.60 12.03
C ASP A 74 6.50 -15.73 11.21
N ARG A 75 7.28 -16.58 10.55
CA ARG A 75 6.81 -17.74 9.78
C ARG A 75 6.91 -19.06 10.53
N LEU A 76 7.49 -19.06 11.73
CA LEU A 76 7.55 -20.23 12.59
C LEU A 76 6.27 -20.32 13.42
N ILE A 77 5.48 -21.36 13.17
CA ILE A 77 4.17 -21.54 13.80
C ILE A 77 4.31 -22.19 15.18
N VAL A 78 5.18 -23.20 15.30
CA VAL A 78 5.28 -24.02 16.51
C VAL A 78 6.68 -24.59 16.70
N ILE A 79 7.06 -24.83 17.96
CA ILE A 79 8.28 -25.55 18.34
C ILE A 79 7.91 -26.98 18.71
N CYS A 80 8.51 -27.97 18.04
CA CYS A 80 8.25 -29.38 18.32
C CYS A 80 9.14 -29.93 19.45
N GLN A 81 8.71 -31.00 20.11
CA GLN A 81 9.50 -31.66 21.15
C GLN A 81 10.63 -32.54 20.57
N LYS A 82 10.39 -33.18 19.41
CA LYS A 82 11.37 -34.04 18.74
C LYS A 82 12.43 -33.19 18.03
N ALA A 83 13.70 -33.49 18.28
CA ALA A 83 14.84 -32.89 17.59
C ALA A 83 15.63 -33.97 16.84
N MET A 84 16.03 -33.68 15.61
CA MET A 84 16.87 -34.55 14.79
C MET A 84 18.26 -33.92 14.64
N LYS A 85 19.31 -34.74 14.74
CA LYS A 85 20.67 -34.31 14.41
C LYS A 85 20.83 -34.37 12.90
N ILE A 86 21.20 -33.25 12.31
CA ILE A 86 21.34 -33.10 10.87
C ILE A 86 22.74 -32.56 10.59
N ASP A 87 23.41 -33.09 9.57
CA ASP A 87 24.60 -32.46 8.97
C ASP A 87 24.16 -31.67 7.72
N PRO A 88 24.00 -30.34 7.81
CA PRO A 88 23.52 -29.55 6.70
C PRO A 88 24.48 -29.57 5.51
N LEU A 89 25.80 -29.66 5.74
CA LEU A 89 26.79 -29.60 4.68
C LEU A 89 26.79 -30.90 3.86
N ALA A 90 26.71 -32.04 4.53
CA ALA A 90 26.59 -33.34 3.85
C ALA A 90 25.32 -33.42 3.00
N ILE A 91 24.19 -32.91 3.50
CA ILE A 91 22.94 -32.88 2.75
C ILE A 91 23.04 -31.95 1.53
N ILE A 92 23.63 -30.77 1.70
CA ILE A 92 23.81 -29.83 0.58
C ILE A 92 24.72 -30.43 -0.50
N ASP A 93 25.78 -31.15 -0.11
CA ASP A 93 26.72 -31.76 -1.06
C ASP A 93 26.11 -32.94 -1.83
N ASP A 94 25.40 -33.86 -1.14
CA ASP A 94 24.61 -34.93 -1.77
C ASP A 94 23.57 -34.36 -2.76
N MET A 95 22.86 -33.30 -2.37
CA MET A 95 21.90 -32.64 -3.24
C MET A 95 22.56 -32.02 -4.48
N LYS A 96 23.69 -31.31 -4.30
CA LYS A 96 24.45 -30.73 -5.42
C LYS A 96 24.95 -31.80 -6.38
N THR A 97 25.47 -32.91 -5.87
CA THR A 97 25.99 -34.00 -6.71
C THR A 97 24.88 -34.70 -7.50
N ARG A 98 23.68 -34.87 -6.92
CA ARG A 98 22.50 -35.43 -7.59
C ARG A 98 21.80 -34.49 -8.58
N ASN A 99 21.96 -33.17 -8.42
CA ASN A 99 21.44 -32.18 -9.37
C ASN A 99 22.12 -32.24 -10.75
N TYR A 100 23.31 -32.84 -10.87
CA TYR A 100 23.97 -33.05 -12.16
C TYR A 100 23.23 -34.11 -12.99
N PRO A 101 22.94 -33.87 -14.29
CA PRO A 101 22.14 -34.76 -15.14
C PRO A 101 22.58 -36.23 -15.15
N ARG A 102 23.89 -36.49 -15.03
CA ARG A 102 24.48 -37.84 -15.03
C ARG A 102 24.28 -38.62 -13.73
N ASN A 103 23.97 -37.93 -12.63
CA ASN A 103 23.86 -38.50 -11.29
C ASN A 103 22.42 -38.52 -10.75
N ARG A 104 21.43 -38.08 -11.56
CA ARG A 104 20.02 -37.99 -11.15
C ARG A 104 19.39 -39.32 -10.74
N THR A 105 19.94 -40.44 -11.21
CA THR A 105 19.49 -41.79 -10.85
C THR A 105 20.26 -42.39 -9.67
N LYS A 106 21.26 -41.69 -9.12
CA LYS A 106 21.99 -42.17 -7.94
C LYS A 106 21.12 -41.99 -6.70
N SER A 107 21.01 -43.06 -5.93
CA SER A 107 20.39 -43.01 -4.60
C SER A 107 21.17 -42.07 -3.69
N PRO A 108 20.49 -41.32 -2.78
CA PRO A 108 21.17 -40.56 -1.75
C PRO A 108 22.04 -41.47 -0.87
N ASP A 109 23.02 -40.88 -0.20
CA ASP A 109 23.80 -41.59 0.81
C ASP A 109 22.92 -42.25 1.87
N GLN A 110 23.38 -43.38 2.42
CA GLN A 110 22.59 -44.20 3.33
C GLN A 110 22.13 -43.43 4.59
N ASP A 111 22.93 -42.49 5.08
CA ASP A 111 22.58 -41.67 6.23
C ASP A 111 21.53 -40.60 5.89
N ILE A 112 21.52 -40.10 4.65
CA ILE A 112 20.50 -39.19 4.15
C ILE A 112 19.19 -39.94 3.91
N LEU A 113 19.24 -41.17 3.40
CA LEU A 113 18.06 -42.03 3.27
C LEU A 113 17.41 -42.34 4.62
N LYS A 114 18.21 -42.61 5.66
CA LYS A 114 17.70 -42.77 7.04
C LYS A 114 17.03 -41.48 7.54
N LEU A 115 17.65 -40.33 7.30
CA LEU A 115 17.10 -39.02 7.67
C LEU A 115 15.76 -38.76 6.97
N ILE A 116 15.69 -39.01 5.66
CA ILE A 116 14.46 -38.89 4.86
C ILE A 116 13.36 -39.79 5.42
N GLY A 117 13.68 -41.06 5.70
CA GLY A 117 12.73 -42.00 6.29
C GLY A 117 12.25 -41.58 7.68
N GLU A 118 13.11 -40.96 8.50
CA GLU A 118 12.71 -40.43 9.79
C GLU A 118 11.77 -39.22 9.64
N VAL A 119 12.06 -38.29 8.73
CA VAL A 119 11.20 -37.14 8.42
C VAL A 119 9.83 -37.60 7.92
N ASP A 120 9.78 -38.58 7.03
CA ASP A 120 8.53 -39.17 6.53
C ASP A 120 7.70 -39.79 7.64
N ASN A 121 8.35 -40.53 8.52
CA ASN A 121 7.69 -41.17 9.63
C ASN A 121 7.08 -40.13 10.59
N ILE A 122 7.79 -39.01 10.81
CA ILE A 122 7.27 -37.87 11.58
C ILE A 122 6.08 -37.24 10.86
N ALA A 123 6.21 -36.95 9.56
CA ALA A 123 5.17 -36.28 8.78
C ALA A 123 3.90 -37.14 8.64
N ALA A 124 4.05 -38.45 8.45
CA ALA A 124 2.93 -39.40 8.31
C ALA A 124 2.18 -39.62 9.63
N ASN A 125 2.87 -39.51 10.76
CA ASN A 125 2.31 -39.69 12.10
C ASN A 125 2.09 -38.37 12.85
N TRP A 126 2.25 -37.23 12.18
CA TRP A 126 2.07 -35.91 12.79
C TRP A 126 0.61 -35.75 13.20
N ASP A 127 0.42 -35.49 14.48
CA ASP A 127 -0.89 -35.24 15.07
C ASP A 127 -0.71 -34.12 16.09
N SER A 128 -1.29 -32.96 15.77
CA SER A 128 -1.23 -31.74 16.58
C SER A 128 -2.04 -31.87 17.88
N THR A 129 -2.95 -32.85 17.96
CA THR A 129 -3.79 -33.09 19.15
C THR A 129 -3.07 -33.94 20.20
N LYS A 130 -1.99 -34.64 19.83
CA LYS A 130 -1.17 -35.40 20.78
C LYS A 130 -0.24 -34.45 21.54
N LYS A 131 -0.52 -34.27 22.84
CA LYS A 131 0.23 -33.42 23.80
C LYS A 131 1.75 -33.58 23.82
N GLY A 132 2.33 -34.64 23.24
CA GLY A 132 3.78 -34.89 23.23
C GLY A 132 4.55 -34.37 22.00
N ASN A 133 3.88 -33.74 21.03
CA ASN A 133 4.54 -33.34 19.79
C ASN A 133 5.00 -31.87 19.78
N ILE A 134 4.43 -31.03 20.65
CA ILE A 134 4.53 -29.57 20.61
C ILE A 134 4.97 -29.04 21.98
N LYS A 135 5.84 -28.02 21.98
CA LYS A 135 6.20 -27.23 23.16
C LYS A 135 5.46 -25.90 23.15
N LEU A 136 4.64 -25.65 24.16
CA LEU A 136 3.86 -24.43 24.28
C LEU A 136 4.60 -23.36 25.10
N PRO A 137 4.75 -22.13 24.58
CA PRO A 137 5.26 -21.00 25.35
C PRO A 137 4.39 -20.70 26.58
N GLY A 138 5.03 -20.53 27.74
CA GLY A 138 4.35 -20.33 29.03
C GLY A 138 3.94 -21.61 29.75
N GLN A 139 4.06 -22.78 29.11
CA GLN A 139 3.90 -24.10 29.74
C GLN A 139 5.22 -24.88 29.72
N ASP A 140 5.71 -25.23 28.52
CA ASP A 140 6.93 -26.02 28.32
C ASP A 140 8.18 -25.13 28.15
N ILE A 141 7.98 -23.90 27.70
CA ILE A 141 9.03 -22.89 27.52
C ILE A 141 8.80 -21.81 28.57
N GLN A 142 9.73 -21.70 29.52
CA GLN A 142 9.66 -20.70 30.57
C GLN A 142 9.84 -19.30 30.00
N VAL A 143 8.98 -18.38 30.42
CA VAL A 143 9.01 -16.97 30.03
C VAL A 143 9.03 -16.14 31.30
N ASN A 144 10.11 -15.39 31.48
CA ASN A 144 10.35 -14.58 32.67
C ASN A 144 9.83 -13.15 32.54
N ASP A 145 9.52 -12.72 31.31
CA ASP A 145 9.00 -11.38 31.03
C ASP A 145 7.49 -11.30 31.33
N VAL A 146 7.08 -10.31 32.11
CA VAL A 146 5.70 -10.17 32.61
C VAL A 146 4.72 -9.81 31.49
N GLU A 147 5.11 -8.91 30.58
CA GLU A 147 4.25 -8.48 29.48
C GLU A 147 4.03 -9.63 28.49
N MET A 148 5.10 -10.36 28.18
CA MET A 148 5.05 -11.55 27.34
C MET A 148 4.21 -12.65 28.00
N PHE A 149 4.34 -12.85 29.32
CA PHE A 149 3.53 -13.83 30.04
C PHE A 149 2.02 -13.53 29.96
N GLN A 150 1.62 -12.26 30.09
CA GLN A 150 0.20 -11.87 29.93
C GLN A 150 -0.32 -12.17 28.52
N LYS A 151 0.47 -11.85 27.48
CA LYS A 151 0.11 -12.16 26.08
C LYS A 151 -0.02 -13.67 25.86
N LEU A 152 0.84 -14.46 26.50
CA LEU A 152 0.79 -15.92 26.41
C LEU A 152 -0.40 -16.54 27.13
N LEU A 153 -0.80 -16.00 28.28
CA LEU A 153 -2.03 -16.42 28.94
C LEU A 153 -3.24 -16.18 28.03
N TYR A 154 -3.36 -14.98 27.46
CA TYR A 154 -4.45 -14.64 26.55
C TYR A 154 -4.47 -15.53 25.30
N LEU A 155 -3.30 -15.80 24.71
CA LEU A 155 -3.18 -16.72 23.56
C LEU A 155 -3.64 -18.13 23.94
N ASN A 156 -3.24 -18.64 25.10
CA ASN A 156 -3.64 -19.97 25.57
C ASN A 156 -5.14 -20.06 25.86
N ASP A 157 -5.77 -18.99 26.36
CA ASP A 157 -7.22 -18.94 26.57
C ASP A 157 -7.97 -19.01 25.24
N LEU A 158 -7.56 -18.20 24.24
CA LEU A 158 -8.11 -18.26 22.88
C LEU A 158 -7.93 -19.66 22.25
N ARG A 159 -6.75 -20.25 22.44
CA ARG A 159 -6.44 -21.61 21.97
C ARG A 159 -7.41 -22.63 22.56
N ASN A 160 -7.58 -22.63 23.88
CA ASN A 160 -8.47 -23.56 24.58
C ASN A 160 -9.93 -23.36 24.16
N PHE A 161 -10.33 -22.11 23.89
CA PHE A 161 -11.65 -21.79 23.38
C PHE A 161 -11.89 -22.38 21.97
N LEU A 162 -10.90 -22.29 21.08
CA LEU A 162 -10.98 -22.78 19.70
C LEU A 162 -10.92 -24.30 19.56
N ILE A 163 -10.12 -24.97 20.41
CA ILE A 163 -9.97 -26.45 20.41
C ILE A 163 -11.23 -27.14 20.96
N ASN A 164 -12.06 -26.45 21.73
CA ASN A 164 -13.25 -27.05 22.29
C ASN A 164 -14.35 -27.21 21.22
N ASP A 165 -14.44 -28.40 20.63
CA ASP A 165 -15.43 -28.79 19.62
C ASP A 165 -16.90 -28.59 20.05
N ALA A 166 -17.18 -28.41 21.35
CA ALA A 166 -18.51 -28.06 21.83
C ALA A 166 -18.90 -26.61 21.49
N ASN A 167 -17.92 -25.72 21.34
CA ASN A 167 -18.14 -24.30 21.03
C ASN A 167 -18.48 -24.08 19.55
N PHE A 168 -18.05 -24.99 18.66
CA PHE A 168 -18.14 -24.81 17.21
C PHE A 168 -18.71 -26.04 16.50
N ALA A 169 -20.04 -26.14 16.44
CA ALA A 169 -20.72 -27.24 15.75
C ALA A 169 -20.35 -27.37 14.26
N CYS A 170 -19.90 -26.28 13.62
CA CYS A 170 -19.48 -26.28 12.22
C CYS A 170 -18.30 -27.22 11.94
N GLN A 171 -17.42 -27.47 12.92
CA GLN A 171 -16.27 -28.38 12.76
C GLN A 171 -16.68 -29.84 12.49
N ARG A 172 -17.93 -30.21 12.81
CA ARG A 172 -18.50 -31.54 12.54
C ARG A 172 -19.19 -31.64 11.19
N CYS A 173 -19.20 -30.56 10.41
CA CYS A 173 -19.81 -30.54 9.09
C CYS A 173 -18.97 -31.37 8.11
N SER A 174 -19.62 -32.27 7.38
CA SER A 174 -18.95 -33.06 6.33
C SER A 174 -18.40 -32.21 5.18
N LEU A 175 -18.98 -31.03 4.96
CA LEU A 175 -18.56 -30.06 3.95
C LEU A 175 -17.86 -28.84 4.58
N PHE A 176 -17.26 -29.00 5.77
CA PHE A 176 -16.64 -27.90 6.50
C PHE A 176 -15.62 -27.14 5.66
N GLN A 177 -14.76 -27.84 4.92
CA GLN A 177 -13.72 -27.21 4.11
C GLN A 177 -14.29 -26.31 3.01
N GLU A 178 -15.32 -26.77 2.30
CA GLU A 178 -16.01 -26.00 1.26
C GLU A 178 -16.73 -24.78 1.85
N HIS A 179 -17.50 -25.01 2.93
CA HIS A 179 -18.24 -23.93 3.59
C HIS A 179 -17.33 -22.88 4.22
N PHE A 180 -16.23 -23.30 4.86
CA PHE A 180 -15.25 -22.39 5.44
C PHE A 180 -14.61 -21.52 4.36
N THR A 181 -14.17 -22.12 3.26
CA THR A 181 -13.59 -21.39 2.12
C THR A 181 -14.57 -20.37 1.57
N TYR A 182 -15.83 -20.77 1.31
CA TYR A 182 -16.87 -19.87 0.85
C TYR A 182 -17.13 -18.69 1.82
N ILE A 183 -17.24 -18.97 3.12
CA ILE A 183 -17.48 -17.93 4.14
C ILE A 183 -16.28 -17.00 4.26
N HIS A 184 -15.06 -17.54 4.23
CA HIS A 184 -13.83 -16.76 4.28
C HIS A 184 -13.74 -15.79 3.10
N ASP A 185 -13.94 -16.29 1.87
CA ASP A 185 -13.93 -15.45 0.65
C ASP A 185 -15.02 -14.38 0.70
N LYS A 186 -16.24 -14.76 1.12
CA LYS A 186 -17.34 -13.81 1.30
C LYS A 186 -16.98 -12.72 2.32
N ARG A 187 -16.36 -13.08 3.45
CA ARG A 187 -15.93 -12.11 4.49
C ARG A 187 -14.85 -11.17 3.97
N ASN A 188 -13.86 -11.68 3.24
CA ASN A 188 -12.81 -10.86 2.63
C ASN A 188 -13.41 -9.87 1.63
N LEU A 189 -14.32 -10.32 0.77
CA LEU A 189 -15.02 -9.44 -0.18
C LEU A 189 -15.88 -8.40 0.52
N GLN A 190 -16.61 -8.78 1.58
CA GLN A 190 -17.38 -7.83 2.39
C GLN A 190 -16.49 -6.77 3.03
N GLY A 191 -15.35 -7.16 3.62
CA GLY A 191 -14.38 -6.22 4.17
C GLY A 191 -13.87 -5.22 3.13
N LYS A 192 -13.52 -5.70 1.94
CA LYS A 192 -13.11 -4.85 0.80
C LYS A 192 -14.22 -3.88 0.38
N CYS A 193 -15.47 -4.34 0.33
CA CYS A 193 -16.61 -3.47 0.04
C CYS A 193 -16.81 -2.38 1.11
N ASP A 194 -16.70 -2.74 2.38
CA ASP A 194 -16.89 -1.79 3.48
C ASP A 194 -15.76 -0.76 3.57
N GLU A 195 -14.52 -1.16 3.29
CA GLU A 195 -13.38 -0.26 3.15
C GLU A 195 -13.58 0.74 2.00
N LEU A 196 -14.00 0.26 0.83
CA LEU A 196 -14.29 1.11 -0.33
C LEU A 196 -15.45 2.07 -0.05
N ARG A 197 -16.51 1.60 0.61
CA ARG A 197 -17.62 2.45 1.05
C ARG A 197 -17.14 3.54 2.00
N LEU A 198 -16.27 3.21 2.95
CA LEU A 198 -15.69 4.19 3.85
C LEU A 198 -14.89 5.24 3.08
N LYS A 199 -13.99 4.81 2.18
CA LYS A 199 -13.18 5.71 1.32
C LYS A 199 -14.03 6.65 0.47
N LEU A 200 -15.18 6.18 -0.01
CA LEU A 200 -16.12 6.97 -0.82
C LEU A 200 -17.10 7.81 0.01
N SER A 201 -17.21 7.56 1.30
CA SER A 201 -18.12 8.30 2.18
C SER A 201 -17.57 9.69 2.50
N THR A 202 -18.46 10.61 2.89
CA THR A 202 -18.07 11.92 3.42
C THR A 202 -17.14 11.79 4.63
N GLY A 203 -17.32 10.77 5.47
CA GLY A 203 -16.40 10.47 6.56
C GLY A 203 -15.00 10.12 6.08
N GLY A 204 -14.88 9.34 4.99
CA GLY A 204 -13.60 9.06 4.33
C GLY A 204 -12.94 10.29 3.73
N LEU A 205 -13.74 11.21 3.17
CA LEU A 205 -13.24 12.50 2.68
C LEU A 205 -12.71 13.39 3.80
N LEU A 206 -13.41 13.48 4.95
CA LEU A 206 -12.92 14.22 6.12
C LEU A 206 -11.64 13.61 6.70
N LEU A 207 -11.50 12.29 6.62
CA LEU A 207 -10.30 11.55 7.03
C LEU A 207 -9.17 11.65 5.99
N SER A 208 -9.43 12.18 4.80
CA SER A 208 -8.42 12.29 3.75
C SER A 208 -7.40 13.38 4.09
N GLN A 209 -6.14 13.08 3.80
CA GLN A 209 -5.04 14.02 3.99
C GLN A 209 -5.23 15.30 3.14
N ASP A 210 -5.76 15.15 1.92
CA ASP A 210 -6.02 16.26 1.00
C ASP A 210 -7.02 17.27 1.59
N TYR A 211 -8.14 16.80 2.17
CA TYR A 211 -9.10 17.68 2.83
C TYR A 211 -8.47 18.45 4.00
N SER A 212 -7.71 17.75 4.85
CA SER A 212 -6.98 18.37 5.97
C SER A 212 -6.00 19.45 5.47
N ASP A 213 -5.26 19.18 4.41
CA ASP A 213 -4.25 20.09 3.88
C ASP A 213 -4.89 21.33 3.21
N ARG A 214 -6.04 21.18 2.55
CA ARG A 214 -6.86 22.30 2.06
C ARG A 214 -7.42 23.14 3.20
N ILE A 215 -7.88 22.53 4.29
CA ILE A 215 -8.33 23.26 5.48
C ILE A 215 -7.18 24.05 6.12
N LYS A 216 -5.97 23.47 6.21
CA LYS A 216 -4.78 24.19 6.70
C LYS A 216 -4.45 25.39 5.81
N LEU A 217 -4.49 25.22 4.48
CA LEU A 217 -4.28 26.30 3.52
C LEU A 217 -5.27 27.44 3.73
N LEU A 218 -6.58 27.13 3.81
CA LEU A 218 -7.61 28.15 3.99
C LEU A 218 -7.50 28.89 5.33
N ARG A 219 -7.10 28.19 6.41
CA ARG A 219 -6.76 28.86 7.69
C ARG A 219 -5.54 29.75 7.55
N ARG A 220 -4.46 29.26 6.92
CA ARG A 220 -3.20 30.00 6.75
C ARG A 220 -3.38 31.28 5.94
N LEU A 221 -4.29 31.26 4.96
CA LEU A 221 -4.65 32.41 4.15
C LEU A 221 -5.75 33.30 4.77
N ASN A 222 -6.26 32.94 5.95
CA ASN A 222 -7.33 33.61 6.69
C ASN A 222 -8.71 33.62 6.00
N TYR A 223 -9.03 32.61 5.20
CA TYR A 223 -10.37 32.43 4.62
C TYR A 223 -11.34 31.80 5.62
N ILE A 224 -10.80 31.02 6.55
CA ILE A 224 -11.50 30.48 7.71
C ILE A 224 -10.68 30.73 8.97
N ASP A 225 -11.33 30.81 10.13
CA ASP A 225 -10.67 30.97 11.43
C ASP A 225 -10.29 29.61 12.07
N ASP A 226 -9.68 29.66 13.26
CA ASP A 226 -9.27 28.48 14.02
C ASP A 226 -10.47 27.60 14.46
N SER A 227 -11.68 28.16 14.48
CA SER A 227 -12.93 27.45 14.76
C SER A 227 -13.62 26.92 13.49
N ASN A 228 -12.96 27.02 12.33
CA ASN A 228 -13.49 26.67 11.00
C ASN A 228 -14.71 27.50 10.57
N LEU A 229 -14.88 28.71 11.12
CA LEU A 229 -15.90 29.63 10.65
C LEU A 229 -15.36 30.46 9.50
N VAL A 230 -16.22 30.72 8.51
CA VAL A 230 -15.85 31.48 7.31
C VAL A 230 -15.64 32.95 7.66
N SER A 231 -14.43 33.45 7.37
CA SER A 231 -14.06 34.85 7.59
C SER A 231 -14.71 35.77 6.54
N LEU A 232 -14.53 37.09 6.67
CA LEU A 232 -14.95 38.04 5.63
C LEU A 232 -14.27 37.73 4.29
N LYS A 233 -12.96 37.45 4.32
CA LYS A 233 -12.17 37.07 3.15
C LYS A 233 -12.71 35.80 2.49
N GLY A 234 -13.08 34.81 3.31
CA GLY A 234 -13.75 33.59 2.85
C GLY A 234 -15.07 33.87 2.15
N ARG A 235 -15.92 34.74 2.71
CA ARG A 235 -17.21 35.09 2.10
C ARG A 235 -17.06 35.81 0.76
N VAL A 236 -16.08 36.71 0.64
CA VAL A 236 -15.79 37.36 -0.65
C VAL A 236 -15.39 36.32 -1.70
N ALA A 237 -14.57 35.35 -1.31
CA ALA A 237 -14.13 34.28 -2.20
C ALA A 237 -15.28 33.39 -2.66
N CYS A 238 -16.28 33.13 -1.80
CA CYS A 238 -17.46 32.34 -2.14
C CYS A 238 -18.31 32.94 -3.29
N GLU A 239 -18.17 34.24 -3.57
CA GLU A 239 -18.86 34.90 -4.67
C GLU A 239 -18.12 34.73 -6.02
N ILE A 240 -16.89 34.20 -6.00
CA ILE A 240 -16.03 34.03 -7.18
C ILE A 240 -16.00 32.55 -7.56
N HIS A 241 -16.28 32.26 -8.83
CA HIS A 241 -16.45 30.87 -9.31
C HIS A 241 -15.19 30.29 -9.96
N HIS A 242 -14.22 31.12 -10.34
CA HIS A 242 -13.00 30.70 -11.01
C HIS A 242 -11.81 31.50 -10.49
N GLN A 243 -10.69 30.82 -10.18
CA GLN A 243 -9.48 31.44 -9.61
C GLN A 243 -9.78 32.28 -8.36
N GLU A 244 -10.67 31.77 -7.50
CA GLU A 244 -11.24 32.48 -6.36
C GLU A 244 -10.18 32.99 -5.38
N LEU A 245 -9.13 32.20 -5.12
CA LEU A 245 -8.03 32.61 -4.25
C LEU A 245 -7.26 33.78 -4.87
N LEU A 246 -6.81 33.64 -6.13
CA LEU A 246 -6.02 34.66 -6.79
C LEU A 246 -6.77 35.99 -6.91
N ILE A 247 -8.02 35.96 -7.35
CA ILE A 247 -8.83 37.18 -7.51
C ILE A 247 -9.08 37.83 -6.15
N THR A 248 -9.42 37.05 -5.12
CA THR A 248 -9.65 37.58 -3.77
C THR A 248 -8.38 38.18 -3.17
N GLU A 249 -7.21 37.54 -3.36
CA GLU A 249 -5.94 38.11 -2.91
C GLU A 249 -5.62 39.42 -3.65
N LEU A 250 -5.79 39.48 -4.99
CA LEU A 250 -5.55 40.71 -5.76
C LEU A 250 -6.45 41.86 -5.28
N MET A 251 -7.71 41.58 -4.96
CA MET A 251 -8.65 42.55 -4.40
C MET A 251 -8.21 43.05 -3.02
N LEU A 252 -7.92 42.12 -2.09
CA LEU A 252 -7.67 42.46 -0.69
C LEU A 252 -6.24 42.96 -0.41
N ASP A 253 -5.29 42.67 -1.30
CA ASP A 253 -3.94 43.25 -1.28
C ASP A 253 -3.88 44.65 -1.94
N ASN A 254 -5.04 45.22 -2.28
CA ASN A 254 -5.14 46.52 -2.94
C ASN A 254 -4.45 46.60 -4.31
N LYS A 255 -4.20 45.48 -5.00
CA LYS A 255 -3.61 45.49 -6.35
C LYS A 255 -4.52 46.16 -7.37
N PHE A 256 -5.82 46.24 -7.10
CA PHE A 256 -6.80 46.96 -7.93
C PHE A 256 -7.05 48.40 -7.49
N HIS A 257 -6.66 48.81 -6.28
CA HIS A 257 -7.17 50.05 -5.67
C HIS A 257 -6.80 51.32 -6.44
N TYR A 258 -5.60 51.35 -7.02
CA TYR A 258 -5.09 52.49 -7.80
C TYR A 258 -5.08 52.24 -9.32
N ARG A 259 -5.75 51.17 -9.78
CA ARG A 259 -5.75 50.78 -11.18
C ARG A 259 -7.03 51.25 -11.88
N SER A 260 -6.91 51.65 -13.14
CA SER A 260 -8.06 52.01 -13.97
C SER A 260 -8.93 50.78 -14.27
N THR A 261 -10.17 51.01 -14.68
CA THR A 261 -11.07 49.91 -15.10
C THR A 261 -10.48 49.08 -16.23
N ALA A 262 -9.76 49.70 -17.17
CA ALA A 262 -9.08 49.02 -18.26
C ALA A 262 -7.90 48.16 -17.76
N GLU A 263 -7.13 48.65 -16.79
CA GLU A 263 -6.03 47.90 -16.17
C GLU A 263 -6.56 46.69 -15.39
N ILE A 264 -7.63 46.86 -14.61
CA ILE A 264 -8.27 45.76 -13.86
C ILE A 264 -8.83 44.71 -14.84
N ALA A 265 -9.51 45.14 -15.90
CA ALA A 265 -10.02 44.23 -16.94
C ALA A 265 -8.88 43.42 -17.59
N ALA A 266 -7.76 44.08 -17.88
CA ALA A 266 -6.56 43.41 -18.40
C ALA A 266 -6.01 42.37 -17.41
N MET A 267 -5.91 42.69 -16.12
CA MET A 267 -5.46 41.74 -15.09
C MET A 267 -6.37 40.52 -14.99
N LEU A 268 -7.69 40.72 -14.95
CA LEU A 268 -8.67 39.63 -14.83
C LEU A 268 -8.70 38.73 -16.06
N SER A 269 -8.42 39.27 -17.25
CA SER A 269 -8.38 38.49 -18.49
C SER A 269 -7.43 37.30 -18.43
N VAL A 270 -6.37 37.40 -17.61
CA VAL A 270 -5.35 36.36 -17.42
C VAL A 270 -5.93 35.09 -16.82
N THR A 271 -6.97 35.21 -15.99
CA THR A 271 -7.65 34.08 -15.34
C THR A 271 -8.62 33.34 -16.26
N THR A 272 -9.15 34.02 -17.28
CA THR A 272 -10.19 33.46 -18.17
C THR A 272 -9.65 32.97 -19.52
N CYS A 273 -8.41 33.33 -19.86
CA CYS A 273 -7.83 33.02 -21.16
C CYS A 273 -7.30 31.58 -21.19
N GLN A 274 -7.96 30.70 -21.94
CA GLN A 274 -7.51 29.31 -22.13
C GLN A 274 -6.44 29.16 -23.23
N HIS A 275 -6.18 30.23 -24.00
CA HIS A 275 -5.21 30.19 -25.10
C HIS A 275 -3.79 30.39 -24.57
N ARG A 276 -2.93 29.37 -24.67
CA ARG A 276 -1.50 29.49 -24.33
C ARG A 276 -0.71 29.93 -25.56
N LEU A 277 -0.22 31.17 -25.57
CA LEU A 277 0.79 31.61 -26.55
C LEU A 277 2.08 30.84 -26.29
N ARG A 278 2.80 30.42 -27.34
CA ARG A 278 4.11 29.78 -27.16
C ARG A 278 5.13 30.84 -26.72
N GLU A 279 6.04 30.46 -25.83
CA GLU A 279 7.16 31.32 -25.44
C GLU A 279 7.91 31.80 -26.70
N GLY A 280 8.00 33.12 -26.88
CA GLY A 280 8.65 33.76 -28.04
C GLY A 280 7.72 34.23 -29.16
N GLU A 281 6.40 34.00 -29.08
CA GLU A 281 5.44 34.55 -30.03
C GLU A 281 5.10 36.00 -29.68
N CYS A 282 5.76 36.96 -30.35
CA CYS A 282 5.34 38.36 -30.34
C CYS A 282 4.03 38.48 -31.13
N ARG A 283 3.03 39.17 -30.57
CA ARG A 283 1.86 39.58 -31.35
C ARG A 283 2.34 40.55 -32.43
N LYS A 284 2.13 40.14 -33.69
CA LYS A 284 2.33 40.97 -34.87
C LYS A 284 0.97 41.53 -35.28
N ASP A 285 0.92 42.78 -35.71
CA ASP A 285 -0.27 43.34 -36.35
C ASP A 285 -0.46 42.78 -37.77
N LYS A 286 -1.47 43.28 -38.50
CA LYS A 286 -1.79 42.83 -39.86
C LYS A 286 -0.66 43.17 -40.85
N GLU A 287 0.18 44.14 -40.50
CA GLU A 287 1.32 44.63 -41.27
C GLU A 287 2.65 43.93 -40.90
N GLY A 288 2.68 43.13 -39.83
CA GLY A 288 3.85 42.36 -39.40
C GLY A 288 4.76 43.06 -38.39
N GLU A 289 4.38 44.25 -37.93
CA GLU A 289 5.09 45.04 -36.92
C GLU A 289 4.87 44.48 -35.51
N VAL A 290 5.90 44.59 -34.68
CA VAL A 290 5.85 44.12 -33.29
C VAL A 290 5.01 45.09 -32.48
N ILE A 291 3.90 44.60 -31.93
CA ILE A 291 3.03 45.40 -31.07
C ILE A 291 3.81 45.78 -29.79
N GLN A 292 4.11 47.07 -29.63
CA GLN A 292 4.75 47.58 -28.42
C GLN A 292 3.79 47.42 -27.23
N THR A 293 4.20 46.66 -26.22
CA THR A 293 3.39 46.44 -25.03
C THR A 293 3.57 47.63 -24.09
N PRO A 294 2.48 48.31 -23.67
CA PRO A 294 2.57 49.41 -22.72
C PRO A 294 3.32 49.00 -21.44
N PRO A 295 4.19 49.87 -20.88
CA PRO A 295 4.97 49.55 -19.69
C PRO A 295 4.08 49.18 -18.48
N VAL A 296 2.89 49.77 -18.40
CA VAL A 296 1.90 49.46 -17.35
C VAL A 296 1.47 48.00 -17.35
N LEU A 297 1.38 47.34 -18.52
CA LEU A 297 1.01 45.91 -18.59
C LEU A 297 2.07 45.00 -17.99
N LYS A 298 3.34 45.44 -17.99
CA LYS A 298 4.42 44.71 -17.33
C LYS A 298 4.25 44.78 -15.81
N GLU A 299 3.97 45.97 -15.27
CA GLU A 299 3.70 46.14 -13.83
C GLU A 299 2.49 45.32 -13.38
N LEU A 300 1.41 45.35 -14.16
CA LEU A 300 0.20 44.55 -13.91
C LEU A 300 0.50 43.05 -13.91
N LYS A 301 1.34 42.57 -14.83
CA LYS A 301 1.77 41.17 -14.89
C LYS A 301 2.61 40.79 -13.67
N ASP A 302 3.55 41.64 -13.29
CA ASP A 302 4.44 41.40 -12.15
C ASP A 302 3.63 41.31 -10.84
N ASP A 303 2.61 42.15 -10.66
CA ASP A 303 1.68 42.07 -9.51
C ASP A 303 0.93 40.74 -9.43
N ILE A 304 0.42 40.24 -10.57
CA ILE A 304 -0.30 38.95 -10.63
C ILE A 304 0.65 37.81 -10.27
N ILE A 305 1.85 37.81 -10.83
CA ILE A 305 2.86 36.77 -10.58
C ILE A 305 3.29 36.78 -9.12
N GLU A 306 3.46 37.95 -8.51
CA GLU A 306 3.79 38.09 -7.09
C GLU A 306 2.75 37.38 -6.20
N VAL A 307 1.47 37.69 -6.39
CA VAL A 307 0.36 37.11 -5.62
C VAL A 307 0.25 35.61 -5.88
N CYS A 308 0.33 35.19 -7.14
CA CYS A 308 0.31 33.78 -7.55
C CYS A 308 1.42 32.98 -6.85
N ASN A 309 2.65 33.47 -6.89
CA ASN A 309 3.80 32.83 -6.25
C ASN A 309 3.65 32.75 -4.72
N ARG A 310 3.02 33.75 -4.10
CA ARG A 310 2.73 33.72 -2.65
C ARG A 310 1.74 32.61 -2.33
N ILE A 311 0.64 32.51 -3.07
CA ILE A 311 -0.36 31.44 -2.87
C ILE A 311 0.28 30.07 -3.10
N GLY A 312 0.99 29.88 -4.21
CA GLY A 312 1.65 28.62 -4.54
C GLY A 312 2.71 28.18 -3.53
N ARG A 313 3.41 29.13 -2.91
CA ARG A 313 4.32 28.85 -1.78
C ARG A 313 3.57 28.30 -0.57
N ILE A 314 2.48 28.97 -0.17
CA ILE A 314 1.68 28.58 1.01
C ILE A 314 0.98 27.23 0.76
N GLN A 315 0.49 26.97 -0.47
CA GLN A 315 -0.06 25.68 -0.88
C GLN A 315 0.94 24.55 -0.66
N ARG A 316 2.18 24.72 -1.14
CA ARG A 316 3.26 23.73 -0.95
C ARG A 316 3.63 23.54 0.52
N GLU A 317 3.72 24.62 1.29
CA GLU A 317 3.97 24.56 2.75
C GLU A 317 2.86 23.80 3.49
N CYS A 318 1.61 23.86 3.02
CA CYS A 318 0.48 23.15 3.61
C CYS A 318 0.33 21.70 3.14
N GLY A 319 1.10 21.26 2.13
CA GLY A 319 1.07 19.90 1.61
C GLY A 319 0.05 19.65 0.49
N VAL A 320 -0.60 20.70 -0.03
CA VAL A 320 -1.59 20.58 -1.13
C VAL A 320 -0.86 20.23 -2.43
N LYS A 321 -1.31 19.18 -3.11
CA LYS A 321 -0.69 18.62 -4.33
C LYS A 321 -1.53 18.92 -5.58
N ASP A 322 -1.86 20.20 -5.79
CA ASP A 322 -2.55 20.66 -7.00
C ASP A 322 -1.55 21.24 -8.01
N VAL A 323 -2.05 21.49 -9.23
CA VAL A 323 -1.34 22.26 -10.27
C VAL A 323 -1.09 23.68 -9.74
N ASP A 324 0.12 24.22 -9.97
CA ASP A 324 0.43 25.58 -9.58
C ASP A 324 -0.46 26.54 -10.39
N ILE A 325 -1.10 27.49 -9.70
CA ILE A 325 -2.00 28.49 -10.31
C ILE A 325 -1.32 29.16 -11.52
N SER A 326 -0.01 29.36 -11.46
CA SER A 326 0.78 29.99 -12.52
C SER A 326 0.72 29.24 -13.86
N GLU A 327 0.51 27.92 -13.85
CA GLU A 327 0.36 27.12 -15.07
C GLU A 327 -1.00 27.34 -15.74
N GLU A 328 -2.02 27.74 -14.99
CA GLU A 328 -3.38 27.98 -15.49
C GLU A 328 -3.55 29.40 -16.06
N LEU A 329 -2.64 30.31 -15.73
CA LEU A 329 -2.68 31.70 -16.16
C LEU A 329 -2.21 31.88 -17.62
N SER A 330 -2.92 32.70 -18.39
CA SER A 330 -2.48 33.12 -19.72
C SER A 330 -2.52 34.63 -19.91
N PHE A 331 -1.35 35.22 -20.12
CA PHE A 331 -1.19 36.65 -20.38
C PHE A 331 -1.49 37.05 -21.83
N GLY A 332 -1.92 36.11 -22.67
CA GLY A 332 -2.01 36.33 -24.11
C GLY A 332 -3.03 37.39 -24.52
N LEU A 333 -4.15 37.51 -23.81
CA LEU A 333 -5.20 38.49 -24.13
C LEU A 333 -5.03 39.84 -23.43
N MET A 334 -4.11 39.96 -22.49
CA MET A 334 -4.00 41.10 -21.58
C MET A 334 -3.91 42.45 -22.31
N HIS A 335 -3.07 42.54 -23.35
CA HIS A 335 -2.95 43.77 -24.15
C HIS A 335 -4.20 44.09 -24.96
N ALA A 336 -4.85 43.08 -25.58
CA ALA A 336 -6.06 43.33 -26.36
C ALA A 336 -7.22 43.80 -25.49
N VAL A 337 -7.34 43.25 -24.28
CA VAL A 337 -8.38 43.64 -23.33
C VAL A 337 -8.14 45.05 -22.79
N TYR A 338 -6.89 45.41 -22.51
CA TYR A 338 -6.52 46.76 -22.10
C TYR A 338 -6.92 47.82 -23.14
N GLU A 339 -6.53 47.61 -24.40
CA GLU A 339 -6.86 48.53 -25.50
C GLU A 339 -8.37 48.60 -25.74
N TRP A 340 -9.06 47.45 -25.70
CA TRP A 340 -10.52 47.40 -25.85
C TRP A 340 -11.23 48.21 -24.76
N ALA A 341 -10.83 48.04 -23.50
CA ALA A 341 -11.42 48.74 -22.38
C ALA A 341 -11.02 50.23 -22.30
N SER A 342 -9.88 50.61 -22.89
CA SER A 342 -9.40 52.00 -22.95
C SER A 342 -9.98 52.79 -24.14
N SER A 343 -10.46 52.09 -25.17
CA SER A 343 -11.01 52.69 -26.40
C SER A 343 -12.51 53.02 -26.31
N THR A 344 -13.09 52.92 -25.11
CA THR A 344 -14.48 53.29 -24.77
C THR A 344 -14.44 54.43 -23.78
#